data_AF-A0A2V8T0W2-F1
#
_entry.id   AF-A0A2V8T0W2-F1
#
_cell.length_a   1.000
_cell.length_b   1.000
_cell.length_c   1.000
_cell.angle_alpha   90.00
_cell.angle_beta   90.00
_cell.angle_gamma   90.00
#
_symmetry.space_group_name_H-M   'P 1'
#
loop_
_entity.id
_entity.type
_entity.pdbx_description
1 polymer ?
#
loop_
_entity_poly.entity_id
_entity_poly.type
_entity_poly.pdbx_seq_one_letter_code
_entity_poly.pdbx_strand_id
1 'polypeptide(L)'
;KAWSESDQRNLDQWFAEFLRWMLESKNGRDEAAAKNNHGTYYDLQVVSFALFVGKRDLATRTLEAAREKRIAAQIEPDGRQPLELVRTKAWSYSVGNLDGLTLLATLGERVGVDLWNYRTADGRSIRRALDYLMPFAFGQKKWPDQQIGEWQPQTLFPLMRRAAARYRDEKYQVLMAKIPQLDPGDRGNLTF
;
A
#
# COMPACT_ATOMS: atom_id res chain seq x y z
N LYS A 1 -11.37 13.57 -29.64
CA LYS A 1 -10.53 12.40 -30.02
C LYS A 1 -11.01 11.20 -29.22
N ALA A 2 -11.18 10.04 -29.84
CA ALA A 2 -11.66 8.82 -29.18
C ALA A 2 -10.52 7.80 -29.05
N TRP A 3 -10.54 7.01 -27.99
CA TRP A 3 -9.58 5.93 -27.73
C TRP A 3 -9.84 4.77 -28.70
N SER A 4 -8.87 4.44 -29.55
CA SER A 4 -8.99 3.37 -30.54
C SER A 4 -8.44 2.04 -30.02
N GLU A 5 -8.78 0.94 -30.69
CA GLU A 5 -8.16 -0.36 -30.41
C GLU A 5 -6.64 -0.34 -30.66
N SER A 6 -6.17 0.49 -31.60
CA SER A 6 -4.73 0.65 -31.84
C SER A 6 -4.05 1.34 -30.67
N ASP A 7 -4.70 2.34 -30.06
CA ASP A 7 -4.19 3.00 -28.86
C ASP A 7 -4.10 2.00 -27.70
N GLN A 8 -5.12 1.15 -27.52
CA GLN A 8 -5.10 0.10 -26.50
C GLN A 8 -3.95 -0.89 -26.71
N ARG A 9 -3.77 -1.43 -27.93
CA ARG A 9 -2.68 -2.38 -28.23
C ARG A 9 -1.30 -1.78 -27.98
N ASN A 10 -1.09 -0.52 -28.36
CA ASN A 10 0.18 0.17 -28.14
C ASN A 10 0.42 0.39 -26.64
N LEU A 11 -0.62 0.71 -25.87
CA LEU A 11 -0.53 0.86 -24.43
C LEU A 11 -0.20 -0.48 -23.73
N ASP A 12 -0.87 -1.56 -24.11
CA ASP A 12 -0.63 -2.91 -23.58
C ASP A 12 0.82 -3.34 -23.86
N GLN A 13 1.31 -3.10 -25.09
CA GLN A 13 2.69 -3.38 -25.46
C GLN A 13 3.68 -2.58 -24.61
N TRP A 14 3.44 -1.28 -24.44
CA TRP A 14 4.32 -0.42 -23.65
C TRP A 14 4.43 -0.91 -22.20
N PHE A 15 3.31 -1.24 -21.56
CA PHE A 15 3.33 -1.78 -20.19
C PHE A 15 3.99 -3.16 -20.11
N ALA A 16 3.84 -4.00 -21.14
CA ALA A 16 4.49 -5.31 -21.17
C ALA A 16 6.02 -5.18 -21.28
N GLU A 17 6.50 -4.24 -22.09
CA GLU A 17 7.93 -3.94 -22.26
C GLU A 17 8.52 -3.28 -21.01
N PHE A 18 7.80 -2.31 -20.42
CA PHE A 18 8.25 -1.66 -19.20
C PHE A 18 8.30 -2.62 -18.02
N LEU A 19 7.28 -3.48 -17.87
CA LEU A 19 7.29 -4.54 -16.86
C LEU A 19 8.48 -5.50 -17.04
N ARG A 20 8.80 -5.89 -18.29
CA ARG A 20 9.99 -6.71 -18.56
C ARG A 20 11.26 -5.97 -18.12
N TRP A 21 11.41 -4.69 -18.47
CA TRP A 21 12.55 -3.89 -18.04
C TRP A 21 12.63 -3.78 -16.51
N MET A 22 11.52 -3.62 -15.80
CA MET A 22 11.51 -3.59 -14.33
C MET A 22 12.02 -4.90 -13.72
N LEU A 23 11.75 -6.05 -14.34
CA LEU A 23 12.16 -7.36 -13.83
C LEU A 23 13.61 -7.70 -14.19
N GLU A 24 14.09 -7.26 -15.35
CA GLU A 24 15.35 -7.71 -15.95
C GLU A 24 16.48 -6.66 -15.93
N SER A 25 16.17 -5.39 -15.70
CA SER A 25 17.19 -4.35 -15.60
C SER A 25 17.91 -4.38 -14.24
N LYS A 26 19.14 -3.85 -14.21
CA LYS A 26 19.88 -3.66 -12.96
C LYS A 26 19.10 -2.77 -11.99
N ASN A 27 18.62 -1.63 -12.46
CA ASN A 27 17.89 -0.65 -11.64
C ASN A 27 16.61 -1.27 -11.06
N GLY A 28 15.87 -2.03 -11.87
CA GLY A 28 14.68 -2.72 -11.40
C GLY A 28 14.98 -3.77 -10.33
N ARG A 29 16.06 -4.55 -10.46
CA ARG A 29 16.50 -5.49 -9.41
C ARG A 29 16.95 -4.79 -8.14
N ASP A 30 17.65 -3.66 -8.25
CA ASP A 30 18.09 -2.89 -7.08
C ASP A 30 16.88 -2.34 -6.31
N GLU A 31 15.89 -1.80 -7.01
CA GLU A 31 14.64 -1.31 -6.41
C GLU A 31 13.81 -2.45 -5.80
N ALA A 32 13.75 -3.60 -6.46
CA ALA A 32 13.09 -4.80 -5.94
C ALA A 32 13.71 -5.27 -4.60
N ALA A 33 15.01 -5.05 -4.42
CA ALA A 33 15.77 -5.41 -3.23
C ALA A 33 15.70 -4.34 -2.11
N ALA A 34 15.09 -3.18 -2.37
CA ALA A 34 14.92 -2.15 -1.36
C ALA A 34 14.10 -2.65 -0.17
N LYS A 35 14.57 -2.33 1.04
CA LYS A 35 13.99 -2.82 2.31
C LYS A 35 12.89 -1.92 2.88
N ASN A 36 12.78 -0.70 2.40
CA ASN A 36 11.80 0.30 2.85
C ASN A 36 10.65 0.43 1.83
N ASN A 37 9.88 1.51 1.92
CA ASN A 37 8.76 1.84 1.04
C ASN A 37 9.03 1.70 -0.48
N HIS A 38 10.27 1.88 -0.93
CA HIS A 38 10.63 1.68 -2.33
C HIS A 38 10.34 0.25 -2.81
N GLY A 39 10.66 -0.75 -1.99
CA GLY A 39 10.37 -2.14 -2.31
C GLY A 39 8.87 -2.43 -2.38
N THR A 40 8.09 -1.80 -1.49
CA THR A 40 6.62 -1.90 -1.50
C THR A 40 6.03 -1.32 -2.78
N TYR A 41 6.46 -0.12 -3.18
CA TYR A 41 5.99 0.51 -4.41
C TYR A 41 6.51 -0.15 -5.69
N TYR A 42 7.67 -0.80 -5.63
CA TYR A 42 8.14 -1.67 -6.72
C TYR A 42 7.17 -2.84 -6.92
N ASP A 43 6.85 -3.60 -5.86
CA ASP A 43 5.92 -4.73 -5.96
C ASP A 43 4.52 -4.25 -6.40
N LEU A 44 4.05 -3.11 -5.89
CA LEU A 44 2.78 -2.51 -6.28
C LEU A 44 2.72 -2.22 -7.78
N GLN A 45 3.78 -1.63 -8.35
CA GLN A 45 3.88 -1.37 -9.78
C GLN A 45 3.91 -2.68 -10.59
N VAL A 46 4.74 -3.66 -10.17
CA VAL A 46 4.82 -4.97 -10.84
C VAL A 46 3.47 -5.66 -10.87
N VAL A 47 2.75 -5.70 -9.75
CA VAL A 47 1.42 -6.33 -9.65
C VAL A 47 0.41 -5.57 -10.51
N SER A 48 0.40 -4.24 -10.44
CA SER A 48 -0.53 -3.40 -11.22
C SER A 48 -0.34 -3.61 -12.72
N PHE A 49 0.89 -3.56 -13.21
CA PHE A 49 1.19 -3.74 -14.63
C PHE A 49 0.99 -5.18 -15.07
N ALA A 50 1.35 -6.17 -14.23
CA ALA A 50 1.10 -7.57 -14.53
C ALA A 50 -0.39 -7.86 -14.69
N LEU A 51 -1.25 -7.30 -13.82
CA LEU A 51 -2.70 -7.42 -13.97
C LEU A 51 -3.22 -6.72 -15.21
N PHE A 52 -2.69 -5.53 -15.52
CA PHE A 52 -3.07 -4.76 -16.71
C PHE A 52 -2.79 -5.54 -18.00
N VAL A 53 -1.60 -6.14 -18.15
CA VAL A 53 -1.22 -6.93 -19.34
C VAL A 53 -1.59 -8.42 -19.24
N GLY A 54 -2.48 -8.80 -18.33
CA GLY A 54 -3.00 -10.17 -18.22
C GLY A 54 -2.05 -11.23 -17.63
N LYS A 55 -0.88 -10.84 -17.10
CA LYS A 55 0.11 -11.73 -16.45
C LYS A 55 -0.28 -12.06 -14.98
N ARG A 56 -1.44 -12.69 -14.80
CA ARG A 56 -2.02 -13.00 -13.48
C ARG A 56 -1.11 -13.87 -12.59
N ASP A 57 -0.37 -14.80 -13.15
CA ASP A 57 0.55 -15.66 -12.39
C ASP A 57 1.71 -14.87 -11.77
N LEU A 58 2.23 -13.88 -12.50
CA LEU A 58 3.28 -12.99 -11.99
C LEU A 58 2.74 -12.14 -10.84
N ALA A 59 1.54 -11.55 -11.01
CA ALA A 59 0.88 -10.80 -9.95
C ALA A 59 0.71 -11.64 -8.69
N THR A 60 0.18 -12.86 -8.84
CA THR A 60 -0.05 -13.81 -7.74
C THR A 60 1.26 -14.12 -6.99
N ARG A 61 2.32 -14.51 -7.70
CA ARG A 61 3.62 -14.82 -7.07
C ARG A 61 4.24 -13.62 -6.36
N THR A 62 4.15 -12.42 -6.94
CA THR A 62 4.66 -11.20 -6.30
C THR A 62 3.90 -10.90 -5.01
N LEU A 63 2.57 -11.01 -5.02
CA LEU A 63 1.72 -10.79 -3.84
C LEU A 63 1.98 -11.83 -2.75
N GLU A 64 2.08 -13.11 -3.09
CA GLU A 64 2.44 -14.18 -2.16
C GLU A 64 3.80 -13.91 -1.51
N ALA A 65 4.81 -13.50 -2.29
CA ALA A 65 6.12 -13.12 -1.78
C ALA A 65 6.09 -11.85 -0.90
N ALA A 66 5.15 -10.93 -1.14
CA ALA A 66 5.04 -9.68 -0.38
C ALA A 66 4.69 -9.89 1.09
N ARG A 67 4.09 -11.04 1.45
CA ARG A 67 3.88 -11.45 2.86
C ARG A 67 5.17 -11.39 3.66
N GLU A 68 6.22 -12.04 3.17
CA GLU A 68 7.52 -12.06 3.83
C GLU A 68 8.37 -10.84 3.48
N LYS A 69 8.48 -10.54 2.18
CA LYS A 69 9.41 -9.51 1.69
C LYS A 69 9.02 -8.09 2.06
N ARG A 70 7.73 -7.84 2.33
CA ARG A 70 7.18 -6.50 2.62
C ARG A 70 6.57 -6.47 4.01
N ILE A 71 5.51 -7.23 4.28
CA ILE A 71 4.78 -7.13 5.55
C ILE A 71 5.65 -7.58 6.72
N ALA A 72 6.20 -8.80 6.68
CA ALA A 72 7.03 -9.33 7.77
C ALA A 72 8.35 -8.57 7.94
N ALA A 73 8.95 -8.12 6.83
CA ALA A 73 10.24 -7.43 6.85
C ALA A 73 10.16 -5.95 7.26
N GLN A 74 9.04 -5.26 7.04
CA GLN A 74 8.94 -3.81 7.22
C GLN A 74 8.12 -3.38 8.43
N ILE A 75 7.26 -4.25 8.94
CA ILE A 75 6.37 -3.96 10.07
C ILE A 75 6.82 -4.76 11.28
N GLU A 76 6.98 -4.09 12.41
CA GLU A 76 7.27 -4.74 13.70
C GLU A 76 5.98 -5.25 14.38
N PRO A 77 6.08 -6.13 15.38
CA PRO A 77 4.92 -6.66 16.11
C PRO A 77 3.99 -5.60 16.68
N ASP A 78 4.53 -4.43 17.05
CA ASP A 78 3.79 -3.28 17.58
C ASP A 78 3.21 -2.36 16.48
N GLY A 79 3.46 -2.68 15.21
CA GLY A 79 2.98 -1.91 14.05
C GLY A 79 3.95 -0.83 13.56
N ARG A 80 5.07 -0.61 14.25
CA ARG A 80 6.08 0.36 13.81
C ARG A 80 6.69 -0.06 12.48
N GLN A 81 7.12 0.94 11.71
CA GLN A 81 7.81 0.76 10.43
C GLN A 81 9.20 1.39 10.54
N PRO A 82 10.22 0.69 11.10
CA PRO A 82 11.46 1.32 11.56
C PRO A 82 12.19 2.13 10.49
N LEU A 83 12.25 1.62 9.25
CA LEU A 83 12.93 2.30 8.15
C LEU A 83 12.22 3.57 7.68
N GLU A 84 10.92 3.71 7.98
CA GLU A 84 10.15 4.92 7.72
C GLU A 84 10.21 5.90 8.89
N LEU A 85 10.27 5.39 10.12
CA LEU A 85 10.33 6.21 11.33
C LEU A 85 11.66 6.96 11.50
N VAL A 86 12.76 6.45 10.95
CA VAL A 86 14.07 7.14 10.95
C VAL A 86 14.17 8.31 9.97
N ARG A 87 13.12 8.57 9.17
CA ARG A 87 13.14 9.60 8.14
C ARG A 87 12.78 10.97 8.73
N THR A 88 13.27 12.04 8.11
CA THR A 88 12.94 13.41 8.53
C THR A 88 11.46 13.77 8.36
N LYS A 89 10.75 13.04 7.49
CA LYS A 89 9.29 13.09 7.30
C LYS A 89 8.65 11.75 7.72
N ALA A 90 8.90 11.32 8.96
CA ALA A 90 8.56 9.99 9.45
C ALA A 90 7.08 9.65 9.30
N TRP A 91 6.18 10.61 9.53
CA TRP A 91 4.74 10.42 9.33
C TRP A 91 4.42 10.16 7.85
N SER A 92 4.91 11.03 6.96
CA SER A 92 4.66 10.91 5.53
C SER A 92 5.17 9.58 4.97
N TYR A 93 6.35 9.13 5.39
CA TYR A 93 6.90 7.84 4.96
C TYR A 93 6.14 6.65 5.54
N SER A 94 5.73 6.70 6.81
CA SER A 94 4.97 5.62 7.44
C SER A 94 3.58 5.46 6.84
N VAL A 95 2.89 6.57 6.57
CA VAL A 95 1.58 6.54 5.88
C VAL A 95 1.76 6.11 4.42
N GLY A 96 2.77 6.63 3.72
CA GLY A 96 3.03 6.27 2.32
C GLY A 96 3.35 4.79 2.12
N ASN A 97 4.22 4.21 2.95
CA ASN A 97 4.49 2.77 2.85
C ASN A 97 3.23 1.94 3.14
N LEU A 98 2.46 2.31 4.17
CA LEU A 98 1.22 1.62 4.51
C LEU A 98 0.17 1.76 3.40
N ASP A 99 0.12 2.89 2.69
CA ASP A 99 -0.72 3.08 1.51
C ASP A 99 -0.38 2.04 0.44
N GLY A 100 0.90 1.92 0.10
CA GLY A 100 1.39 0.90 -0.82
C GLY A 100 1.03 -0.54 -0.40
N LEU A 101 1.17 -0.87 0.89
CA LEU A 101 0.79 -2.19 1.41
C LEU A 101 -0.73 -2.45 1.31
N THR A 102 -1.56 -1.46 1.64
CA THR A 102 -3.02 -1.59 1.51
C THR A 102 -3.47 -1.70 0.05
N LEU A 103 -2.79 -1.02 -0.89
CA LEU A 103 -3.03 -1.18 -2.33
C LEU A 103 -2.64 -2.57 -2.83
N LEU A 104 -1.50 -3.10 -2.38
CA LEU A 104 -1.12 -4.48 -2.65
C LEU A 104 -2.19 -5.46 -2.14
N ALA A 105 -2.72 -5.25 -0.94
CA ALA A 105 -3.79 -6.08 -0.40
C ALA A 105 -5.07 -6.00 -1.24
N THR A 106 -5.49 -4.80 -1.67
CA THR A 106 -6.61 -4.62 -2.60
C THR A 106 -6.38 -5.32 -3.94
N LEU A 107 -5.17 -5.26 -4.51
CA LEU A 107 -4.86 -5.98 -5.75
C LEU A 107 -4.83 -7.50 -5.55
N GLY A 108 -4.43 -7.96 -4.37
CA GLY A 108 -4.46 -9.37 -3.96
C GLY A 108 -5.84 -10.00 -4.07
N GLU A 109 -6.88 -9.27 -3.71
CA GLU A 109 -8.27 -9.71 -3.84
C GLU A 109 -8.64 -10.12 -5.28
N ARG A 110 -8.05 -9.47 -6.29
CA ARG A 110 -8.32 -9.76 -7.72
C ARG A 110 -7.73 -11.09 -8.20
N VAL A 111 -6.81 -11.67 -7.43
CA VAL A 111 -6.12 -12.93 -7.75
C VAL A 111 -6.19 -13.94 -6.60
N GLY A 112 -7.03 -13.69 -5.59
CA GLY A 112 -7.24 -14.62 -4.47
C GLY A 112 -6.11 -14.66 -3.44
N VAL A 113 -5.24 -13.64 -3.39
CA VAL A 113 -4.17 -13.54 -2.39
C VAL A 113 -4.61 -12.60 -1.27
N ASP A 114 -4.86 -13.14 -0.08
CA ASP A 114 -5.27 -12.36 1.08
C ASP A 114 -4.05 -11.82 1.84
N LEU A 115 -3.76 -10.53 1.65
CA LEU A 115 -2.75 -9.80 2.43
C LEU A 115 -3.37 -9.01 3.58
N TRP A 116 -4.67 -8.76 3.57
CA TRP A 116 -5.35 -8.06 4.66
C TRP A 116 -5.30 -8.88 5.95
N ASN A 117 -5.54 -10.19 5.85
CA ASN A 117 -5.53 -11.08 7.02
C ASN A 117 -4.18 -11.77 7.25
N TYR A 118 -3.16 -11.48 6.43
CA TYR A 118 -1.82 -12.01 6.66
C TYR A 118 -1.23 -11.47 7.97
N ARG A 119 -0.69 -12.38 8.78
CA ARG A 119 -0.07 -12.08 10.07
C ARG A 119 1.04 -13.09 10.37
N THR A 120 2.20 -12.59 10.79
CA THR A 120 3.30 -13.45 11.28
C THR A 120 2.99 -14.01 12.68
N ALA A 121 3.75 -15.00 13.12
CA ALA A 121 3.57 -15.60 14.45
C ALA A 121 3.72 -14.57 15.60
N ASP A 122 4.65 -13.62 15.48
CA ASP A 122 4.85 -12.52 16.43
C ASP A 122 3.88 -11.34 16.23
N GLY A 123 3.13 -11.33 15.14
CA GLY A 123 1.94 -10.50 14.97
C GLY A 123 2.03 -9.33 13.99
N ARG A 124 3.11 -9.22 13.22
CA ARG A 124 3.32 -8.23 12.16
C ARG A 124 2.22 -8.36 11.11
N SER A 125 1.57 -7.25 10.75
CA SER A 125 0.46 -7.22 9.79
C SER A 125 0.14 -5.78 9.36
N ILE A 126 -0.54 -5.62 8.22
CA ILE A 126 -1.11 -4.32 7.79
C ILE A 126 -2.00 -3.73 8.89
N ARG A 127 -2.82 -4.57 9.54
CA ARG A 127 -3.65 -4.17 10.67
C ARG A 127 -2.85 -3.57 11.81
N ARG A 128 -1.71 -4.17 12.19
CA ARG A 128 -0.85 -3.61 13.25
C ARG A 128 -0.27 -2.24 12.87
N ALA A 129 0.14 -2.06 11.63
CA ALA A 129 0.64 -0.76 11.17
C ALA A 129 -0.45 0.33 11.20
N LEU A 130 -1.70 0.01 10.84
CA LEU A 130 -2.84 0.90 11.03
C LEU A 130 -3.06 1.19 12.53
N ASP A 131 -3.04 0.16 13.37
CA ASP A 131 -3.20 0.29 14.83
C ASP A 131 -2.17 1.23 15.47
N TYR A 132 -0.93 1.19 15.00
CA TYR A 132 0.13 2.09 15.45
C TYR A 132 -0.15 3.54 15.07
N LEU A 133 -0.57 3.81 13.82
CA LEU A 133 -0.73 5.18 13.30
C LEU A 133 -2.03 5.87 13.75
N MET A 134 -3.09 5.10 13.99
CA MET A 134 -4.43 5.64 14.29
C MET A 134 -4.47 6.65 15.45
N PRO A 135 -3.88 6.38 16.64
CA PRO A 135 -3.96 7.32 17.76
C PRO A 135 -3.38 8.71 17.43
N PHE A 136 -2.40 8.79 16.54
CA PHE A 136 -1.80 10.06 16.12
C PHE A 136 -2.67 10.79 15.09
N ALA A 137 -3.24 10.07 14.13
CA ALA A 137 -4.15 10.65 13.13
C ALA A 137 -5.40 11.29 13.76
N PHE A 138 -5.92 10.68 14.83
CA PHE A 138 -7.12 11.14 15.52
C PHE A 138 -6.83 12.02 16.75
N GLY A 139 -5.59 12.50 16.90
CA GLY A 139 -5.22 13.43 17.99
C GLY A 139 -5.27 12.84 19.40
N GLN A 140 -5.34 11.52 19.54
CA GLN A 140 -5.33 10.83 20.83
C GLN A 140 -3.92 10.77 21.45
N LYS A 141 -2.89 10.83 20.60
CA LYS A 141 -1.47 10.90 20.98
C LYS A 141 -0.75 11.95 20.14
N LYS A 142 0.30 12.55 20.70
CA LYS A 142 1.24 13.38 19.94
C LYS A 142 2.20 12.49 19.15
N TRP A 143 2.51 12.87 17.92
CA TRP A 143 3.50 12.17 17.11
C TRP A 143 4.89 12.30 17.74
N PRO A 144 5.59 11.20 18.04
CA PRO A 144 6.85 11.24 18.79
C PRO A 144 8.09 11.41 17.88
N ASP A 145 7.97 11.09 16.59
CA ASP A 145 9.10 11.07 15.65
C ASP A 145 9.18 12.37 14.83
N GLN A 146 10.26 12.54 14.05
CA GLN A 146 10.46 13.75 13.26
C GLN A 146 9.44 13.88 12.11
N GLN A 147 8.82 15.05 11.96
CA GLN A 147 8.06 15.42 10.77
C GLN A 147 8.40 16.85 10.38
N ILE A 148 9.34 17.01 9.46
CA ILE A 148 9.64 18.33 8.87
C ILE A 148 8.56 18.71 7.86
N GLY A 149 8.23 19.99 7.80
CA GLY A 149 7.15 20.49 6.94
C GLY A 149 5.78 20.28 7.57
N GLU A 150 4.75 20.16 6.74
CA GLU A 150 3.36 20.12 7.19
C GLU A 150 3.02 18.81 7.90
N TRP A 151 2.30 18.92 9.02
CA TRP A 151 1.68 17.80 9.73
C TRP A 151 0.27 17.57 9.16
N GLN A 152 0.10 16.46 8.44
CA GLN A 152 -1.15 16.13 7.76
C GLN A 152 -1.67 14.76 8.22
N PRO A 153 -2.30 14.66 9.40
CA PRO A 153 -2.81 13.40 9.95
C PRO A 153 -3.91 12.77 9.08
N GLN A 154 -4.65 13.60 8.34
CA GLN A 154 -5.73 13.19 7.45
C GLN A 154 -5.26 12.31 6.27
N THR A 155 -3.96 12.24 5.98
CA THR A 155 -3.42 11.35 4.94
C THR A 155 -3.62 9.87 5.28
N LEU A 156 -3.88 9.52 6.54
CA LEU A 156 -4.25 8.16 6.95
C LEU A 156 -5.71 7.81 6.59
N PHE A 157 -6.58 8.79 6.37
CA PHE A 157 -8.02 8.54 6.22
C PHE A 157 -8.41 7.69 5.00
N PRO A 158 -7.80 7.85 3.81
CA PRO A 158 -8.05 6.93 2.70
C PRO A 158 -7.69 5.49 3.07
N LEU A 159 -6.56 5.26 3.75
CA LEU A 159 -6.13 3.93 4.15
C LEU A 159 -7.15 3.30 5.11
N MET A 160 -7.68 4.10 6.04
CA MET A 160 -8.75 3.69 6.96
C MET A 160 -10.03 3.29 6.22
N ARG A 161 -10.44 4.06 5.20
CA ARG A 161 -11.62 3.73 4.38
C ARG A 161 -11.46 2.39 3.65
N ARG A 162 -10.31 2.14 3.03
CA ARG A 162 -10.00 0.82 2.41
C ARG A 162 -10.06 -0.31 3.45
N ALA A 163 -9.43 -0.09 4.60
CA ALA A 163 -9.34 -1.09 5.66
C ALA A 163 -10.72 -1.42 6.28
N ALA A 164 -11.58 -0.42 6.48
CA ALA A 164 -12.89 -0.59 7.12
C ALA A 164 -13.85 -1.50 6.34
N ALA A 165 -13.69 -1.60 5.01
CA ALA A 165 -14.45 -2.54 4.20
C ALA A 165 -14.07 -4.02 4.48
N ARG A 166 -12.87 -4.27 5.04
CA ARG A 166 -12.32 -5.61 5.30
C ARG A 166 -12.26 -5.93 6.79
N TYR A 167 -12.04 -4.92 7.63
CA TYR A 167 -11.99 -5.01 9.08
C TYR A 167 -13.29 -4.49 9.69
N ARG A 168 -14.18 -5.42 10.06
CA ARG A 168 -15.53 -5.12 10.57
C ARG A 168 -15.61 -4.96 12.10
N ASP A 169 -14.48 -4.92 12.79
CA ASP A 169 -14.49 -4.74 14.24
C ASP A 169 -14.86 -3.30 14.64
N GLU A 170 -15.43 -3.18 15.83
CA GLU A 170 -16.02 -1.95 16.37
C GLU A 170 -15.04 -0.77 16.36
N LYS A 171 -13.75 -1.04 16.59
CA LYS A 171 -12.71 0.00 16.60
C LYS A 171 -12.62 0.74 15.27
N TYR A 172 -12.61 0.01 14.14
CA TYR A 172 -12.57 0.63 12.82
C TYR A 172 -13.87 1.37 12.51
N GLN A 173 -15.03 0.82 12.89
CA GLN A 173 -16.33 1.48 12.69
C GLN A 173 -16.44 2.81 13.45
N VAL A 174 -16.06 2.83 14.73
CA VAL A 174 -16.08 4.04 15.57
C VAL A 174 -15.14 5.12 15.03
N LEU A 175 -13.96 4.74 14.53
CA LEU A 175 -13.01 5.69 13.96
C LEU A 175 -13.44 6.18 12.57
N MET A 176 -14.06 5.33 11.76
CA MET A 176 -14.63 5.72 10.47
C MET A 176 -15.72 6.78 10.62
N ALA A 177 -16.54 6.73 11.68
CA ALA A 177 -17.53 7.76 11.97
C ALA A 177 -16.92 9.16 12.22
N LYS A 178 -15.62 9.24 12.53
CA LYS A 178 -14.88 10.49 12.74
C LYS A 178 -14.18 11.00 11.48
N ILE A 179 -14.16 10.21 10.41
CA ILE A 179 -13.54 10.59 9.14
C ILE A 179 -14.58 11.35 8.30
N PRO A 180 -14.25 12.55 7.77
CA PRO A 180 -15.15 13.29 6.89
C PRO A 180 -15.62 12.44 5.71
N GLN A 181 -16.88 12.56 5.32
CA GLN A 181 -17.36 11.92 4.09
C GLN A 181 -16.65 12.54 2.88
N LEU A 182 -16.38 11.71 1.86
CA LEU A 182 -15.87 12.21 0.59
C LEU A 182 -17.02 12.78 -0.22
N ASP A 183 -16.74 13.84 -0.98
CA ASP A 183 -17.68 14.30 -2.00
C ASP A 183 -17.91 13.18 -3.03
N PRO A 184 -19.12 13.04 -3.60
CA PRO A 184 -19.39 12.01 -4.60
C PRO A 184 -18.45 12.05 -5.82
N GLY A 185 -18.00 13.24 -6.20
CA GLY A 185 -17.04 13.46 -7.30
C GLY A 185 -15.57 13.29 -6.91
N ASP A 186 -15.26 12.98 -5.64
CA ASP A 186 -13.88 12.82 -5.19
C ASP A 186 -13.26 11.54 -5.79
N ARG A 187 -12.06 11.68 -6.35
CA ARG A 187 -11.30 10.56 -6.94
C ARG A 187 -10.94 9.49 -5.90
N GLY A 188 -10.91 9.83 -4.62
CA GLY A 188 -10.76 8.88 -3.52
C GLY A 188 -11.77 7.74 -3.61
N ASN A 189 -12.99 8.01 -4.09
CA ASN A 189 -14.04 6.98 -4.28
C ASN A 189 -13.64 5.87 -5.26
N LEU A 190 -12.65 6.08 -6.14
CA LEU A 190 -12.16 5.07 -7.08
C LEU A 190 -11.18 4.05 -6.44
N THR A 191 -10.82 4.24 -5.18
CA THR A 191 -9.78 3.46 -4.50
C THR A 191 -10.29 2.55 -3.38
N PHE A 192 -11.61 2.46 -3.16
CA PHE A 192 -12.27 1.67 -2.10
C PHE A 192 -13.05 0.47 -2.62
#